data_AF-A0A3N5ECG4-F1
#
_entry.id   AF-A0A3N5ECG4-F1
#
_cell.length_a   1.000
_cell.length_b   1.000
_cell.length_c   1.000
_cell.angle_alpha   90.00
_cell.angle_beta   90.00
_cell.angle_gamma   90.00
#
_symmetry.space_group_name_H-M   'P 1'
#
loop_
_entity.id
_entity.type
_entity.pdbx_description
1 polymer ?
#
loop_
_entity_poly.entity_id
_entity_poly.type
_entity_poly.pdbx_seq_one_letter_code
_entity_poly.pdbx_strand_id
1 'polypeptide(L)'
;MAAIPLREKEGGTTLRKPTRALLALLLPVIVMIAFSASTLAAGPQGKVDVCHWASHKFVQINVSANALPAHMGHGDVLPDEYGDCP
;
A
#
# COMPACT_ATOMS: atom_id res chain seq x y z
N MET A 1 -23.44 -48.44 -29.29
CA MET A 1 -22.45 -47.61 -28.58
C MET A 1 -22.57 -46.21 -29.17
N ALA A 2 -23.03 -45.26 -28.37
CA ALA A 2 -23.45 -43.93 -28.79
C ALA A 2 -22.28 -42.94 -28.86
N ALA A 3 -22.37 -41.94 -29.75
CA ALA A 3 -21.92 -40.57 -29.48
C ALA A 3 -22.57 -39.62 -30.51
N ILE A 4 -23.47 -38.76 -30.04
CA ILE A 4 -23.89 -37.51 -30.69
C ILE A 4 -23.09 -36.35 -30.05
N PRO A 5 -23.21 -35.08 -30.51
CA PRO A 5 -22.15 -34.28 -31.14
C PRO A 5 -21.58 -33.20 -30.18
N LEU A 6 -20.50 -32.51 -30.53
CA LEU A 6 -20.19 -31.21 -29.92
C LEU A 6 -20.01 -30.14 -30.99
N ARG A 7 -21.16 -29.55 -31.30
CA ARG A 7 -21.38 -28.26 -31.95
C ARG A 7 -20.53 -27.18 -31.27
N GLU A 8 -19.57 -26.62 -32.00
CA GLU A 8 -18.87 -25.39 -31.63
C GLU A 8 -19.86 -24.23 -31.52
N LYS A 9 -19.95 -23.66 -30.33
CA LYS A 9 -20.74 -22.46 -30.04
C LYS A 9 -19.83 -21.25 -30.28
N GLU A 10 -19.72 -20.84 -31.54
CA GLU A 10 -19.16 -19.55 -31.94
C GLU A 10 -20.01 -18.43 -31.30
N GLY A 11 -19.58 -18.00 -30.12
CA GLY A 11 -20.19 -16.90 -29.37
C GLY A 11 -19.81 -15.56 -29.98
N GLY A 12 -20.40 -15.23 -31.14
CA GLY A 12 -20.27 -13.92 -31.77
C GLY A 12 -20.87 -12.83 -30.87
N THR A 13 -20.03 -12.13 -30.12
CA THR A 13 -20.39 -10.89 -29.43
C THR A 13 -20.68 -9.82 -30.47
N THR A 14 -21.94 -9.74 -30.89
CA THR A 14 -22.46 -8.61 -31.63
C THR A 14 -22.25 -7.36 -30.77
N LEU A 15 -21.32 -6.49 -31.16
CA LEU A 15 -21.09 -5.19 -30.55
C LEU A 15 -22.33 -4.31 -30.74
N ARG A 16 -23.28 -4.41 -29.79
CA ARG A 16 -24.39 -3.48 -29.69
C ARG A 16 -23.88 -2.25 -28.95
N LYS A 17 -24.07 -1.07 -29.55
CA LYS A 17 -23.77 0.24 -28.94
C LYS A 17 -24.33 0.23 -27.51
N PRO A 18 -23.50 0.35 -26.46
CA PRO A 18 -23.98 0.26 -25.09
C PRO A 18 -24.99 1.37 -24.89
N THR A 19 -26.22 1.00 -24.54
CA THR A 19 -27.25 1.98 -24.18
C THR A 19 -26.70 2.82 -23.03
N ARG A 20 -26.91 4.15 -23.07
CA ARG A 20 -26.35 5.10 -22.08
C ARG A 20 -26.62 4.69 -20.62
N ALA A 21 -27.71 3.94 -20.39
CA ALA A 21 -28.05 3.35 -19.10
C ALA A 21 -27.02 2.31 -18.58
N LEU A 22 -26.42 1.49 -19.46
CA LEU A 22 -25.39 0.51 -19.08
C LEU A 22 -24.09 1.20 -18.65
N LEU A 23 -23.72 2.28 -19.35
CA LEU A 23 -22.54 3.09 -19.00
C LEU A 23 -22.74 3.83 -17.66
N ALA A 24 -23.95 4.36 -17.41
CA ALA A 24 -24.28 5.08 -16.19
C ALA A 24 -24.29 4.20 -14.92
N LEU A 25 -24.54 2.89 -15.07
CA LEU A 25 -24.53 1.94 -13.95
C LEU A 25 -23.14 1.38 -13.64
N LEU A 26 -22.30 1.19 -14.66
CA LEU A 26 -20.96 0.61 -14.49
C LEU A 26 -19.91 1.64 -14.04
N LEU A 27 -20.04 2.91 -14.46
CA LEU A 27 -19.09 3.96 -14.13
C LEU A 27 -18.93 4.24 -12.62
N PRO A 28 -20.00 4.40 -11.81
CA PRO A 28 -19.84 4.62 -10.36
C PRO A 28 -19.25 3.38 -9.65
N VAL A 29 -19.55 2.17 -10.12
CA VAL A 29 -18.99 0.92 -9.58
C VAL A 29 -17.48 0.85 -9.84
N ILE A 30 -17.03 1.20 -11.05
CA ILE A 30 -15.61 1.23 -11.41
C ILE A 30 -14.84 2.27 -10.57
N VAL A 31 -15.42 3.45 -10.34
CA VAL A 31 -14.81 4.50 -9.51
C VAL A 31 -14.66 4.04 -8.05
N MET A 32 -15.65 3.32 -7.50
CA MET A 32 -15.60 2.78 -6.14
C MET A 32 -14.56 1.67 -5.95
N ILE A 33 -14.36 0.83 -6.97
CA ILE A 33 -13.32 -0.22 -6.95
C ILE A 33 -11.91 0.40 -7.00
N ALA A 34 -11.71 1.48 -7.78
CA ALA A 34 -10.40 2.12 -7.90
C ALA A 34 -9.97 2.85 -6.60
N PHE A 35 -10.89 3.37 -5.80
CA PHE A 35 -10.57 4.16 -4.60
C PHE A 35 -10.15 3.32 -3.38
N SER A 36 -10.58 2.05 -3.32
CA SER A 36 -10.41 1.17 -2.15
C SER A 36 -9.02 0.54 -2.00
N ALA A 37 -8.10 0.78 -2.95
CA ALA A 37 -6.74 0.23 -2.93
C ALA A 37 -5.74 1.00 -2.02
N SER A 38 -6.14 2.14 -1.44
CA SER A 38 -5.19 3.11 -0.85
C SER A 38 -4.79 2.82 0.60
N THR A 39 -5.40 1.86 1.29
CA THR A 39 -5.24 1.70 2.75
C THR A 39 -4.36 0.53 3.19
N LEU A 40 -3.73 -0.21 2.26
CA LEU A 40 -2.97 -1.42 2.58
C LEU A 40 -1.48 -1.19 2.91
N ALA A 41 -0.98 0.05 2.84
CA ALA A 41 0.46 0.33 2.98
C ALA A 41 0.92 0.73 4.40
N ALA A 42 0.03 0.78 5.39
CA ALA A 42 0.39 1.09 6.77
C ALA A 42 0.36 -0.18 7.64
N GLY A 43 1.32 -1.10 7.40
CA GLY A 43 1.59 -2.20 8.31
C GLY A 43 2.17 -1.71 9.65
N PRO A 44 2.29 -2.59 10.67
CA PRO A 44 3.00 -2.27 11.90
C PRO A 44 4.41 -1.78 11.57
N GLN A 45 4.65 -0.49 11.79
CA GLN A 45 5.97 0.10 11.59
C GLN A 45 6.86 -0.37 12.73
N GLY A 46 8.01 -0.95 12.38
CA GLY A 46 9.01 -1.40 13.34
C GLY A 46 9.49 -0.26 14.24
N LYS A 47 10.32 -0.62 15.22
CA LYS A 47 11.03 0.37 16.03
C LYS A 47 12.47 0.48 15.57
N VAL A 48 13.05 1.67 15.73
CA VAL A 48 14.42 2.00 15.33
C VAL A 48 15.09 2.69 16.51
N ASP A 49 16.32 2.29 16.80
CA ASP A 49 17.15 2.96 17.80
C ASP A 49 17.78 4.21 17.22
N VAL A 50 17.69 5.31 17.96
CA VAL A 50 18.30 6.60 17.63
C VAL A 50 19.02 7.17 18.84
N CYS A 51 20.05 7.94 18.59
CA CYS A 51 20.77 8.72 19.57
C CYS A 51 20.16 10.11 19.62
N HIS A 52 19.41 10.37 20.68
CA HIS A 52 18.70 11.61 20.92
C HIS A 52 19.53 12.57 21.76
N TRP A 53 19.68 13.81 21.29
CA TRP A 53 20.40 14.84 22.04
C TRP A 53 19.52 15.41 23.16
N ALA A 54 19.77 14.96 24.40
CA ALA A 54 19.03 15.40 25.57
C ALA A 54 19.96 15.71 26.74
N SER A 55 19.70 16.83 27.41
CA SER A 55 20.41 17.21 28.64
C SER A 55 21.94 17.16 28.50
N HIS A 56 22.46 17.74 27.41
CA HIS A 56 23.88 17.87 27.08
C HIS A 56 24.63 16.56 26.77
N LYS A 57 23.91 15.49 26.43
CA LYS A 57 24.50 14.23 25.95
C LYS A 57 23.60 13.54 24.94
N PHE A 58 24.16 12.63 24.15
CA PHE A 58 23.34 11.67 23.42
C PHE A 58 22.85 10.56 24.34
N VAL A 59 21.57 10.21 24.21
CA VAL A 59 20.97 9.05 24.86
C VAL A 59 20.31 8.18 23.81
N GLN A 60 20.51 6.87 23.92
CA GLN A 60 19.84 5.93 23.03
C GLN A 60 18.37 5.79 23.42
N ILE A 61 17.49 5.94 22.45
CA ILE A 61 16.06 5.74 22.60
C ILE A 61 15.52 4.88 21.44
N ASN A 62 14.47 4.11 21.73
CA ASN A 62 13.84 3.23 20.76
C ASN A 62 12.50 3.83 20.31
N VAL A 63 12.46 4.33 19.07
CA VAL A 63 11.33 5.11 18.53
C VAL A 63 10.57 4.35 17.45
N SER A 64 9.33 4.74 17.19
CA SER A 64 8.60 4.19 16.04
C SER A 64 9.27 4.63 14.73
N ALA A 65 9.36 3.73 13.75
CA ALA A 65 9.89 4.09 12.43
C ALA A 65 9.09 5.23 11.75
N ASN A 66 7.80 5.39 12.10
CA ASN A 66 6.99 6.54 11.66
C ASN A 66 7.52 7.89 12.17
N ALA A 67 8.15 7.90 13.35
CA ALA A 67 8.69 9.09 13.98
C ALA A 67 10.14 9.37 13.54
N LEU A 68 10.82 8.39 12.93
CA LEU A 68 12.21 8.50 12.52
C LEU A 68 12.49 9.76 11.67
N PRO A 69 11.67 10.12 10.65
CA PRO A 69 11.91 11.34 9.89
C PRO A 69 11.89 12.62 10.74
N ALA A 70 11.02 12.67 11.75
CA ALA A 70 10.94 13.81 12.66
C ALA A 70 12.15 13.86 13.61
N HIS A 71 12.55 12.71 14.16
CA HIS A 71 13.75 12.59 15.00
C HIS A 71 15.01 13.04 14.24
N MET A 72 15.23 12.53 13.03
CA MET A 72 16.36 12.95 12.18
C MET A 72 16.29 14.45 11.84
N GLY A 73 15.08 14.99 11.60
CA GLY A 73 14.86 16.42 11.35
C GLY A 73 15.12 17.33 12.55
N HIS A 74 15.08 16.80 13.77
CA HIS A 74 15.41 17.51 15.01
C HIS A 74 16.88 17.35 15.43
N GLY A 75 17.69 16.61 14.66
CA GLY A 75 19.12 16.43 14.92
C GLY A 75 19.47 15.16 15.71
N ASP A 76 18.54 14.21 15.84
CA ASP A 76 18.91 12.87 16.30
C ASP A 76 19.78 12.18 15.24
N VAL A 77 20.68 11.33 15.70
CA VAL A 77 21.59 10.57 14.84
C VAL A 77 21.35 9.08 15.00
N LEU A 78 21.76 8.30 14.00
CA LEU A 78 21.76 6.85 14.12
C LEU A 78 22.94 6.41 15.01
N PRO A 79 22.78 5.34 15.79
CA PRO A 79 23.93 4.71 16.46
C PRO A 79 24.93 4.20 15.42
N ASP A 80 26.17 3.99 15.85
CA ASP A 80 27.22 3.42 15.00
C ASP A 80 26.99 1.91 14.70
N GLU A 81 27.96 1.27 14.03
CA GLU A 81 27.88 -0.16 13.68
C GLU A 81 27.87 -1.09 14.90
N TYR A 82 28.26 -0.59 16.08
CA TYR A 82 28.27 -1.32 17.35
C TYR A 82 27.04 -1.01 18.22
N GLY A 83 26.20 -0.06 17.80
CA GLY A 83 25.04 0.36 18.56
C GLY A 83 25.33 1.46 19.57
N ASP A 84 26.48 2.14 19.48
CA ASP A 84 26.88 3.17 20.43
C ASP A 84 26.48 4.57 19.96
N CYS A 85 26.19 5.44 20.93
CA CYS A 85 25.91 6.85 20.69
C CYS A 85 27.17 7.71 20.81
N PRO A 86 27.26 8.84 20.08
CA PRO A 86 28.42 9.74 20.15
C PRO A 86 28.64 10.37 21.54
#